data_AF-A0A1I1RAH3-F1
#
_entry.id   AF-A0A1I1RAH3-F1
#
_cell.length_a   1.000
_cell.length_b   1.000
_cell.length_c   1.000
_cell.angle_alpha   90.00
_cell.angle_beta   90.00
_cell.angle_gamma   90.00
#
_symmetry.space_group_name_H-M   'P 1'
#
loop_
_entity.id
_entity.type
_entity.pdbx_description
1 polymer ?
#
loop_
_entity_poly.entity_id
_entity_poly.type
_entity_poly.pdbx_seq_one_letter_code
_entity_poly.pdbx_strand_id
1 'polypeptide(L)'
;MMTDRYNSFFELAANERLDIDYRIQVLDRGSETVILAPHGGWIEPDTSEIATAIAGSDISFYAFEALRIGPHGQFHITSHRFDEP
;
A
#
# COMPACT_ATOMS: atom_id res chain seq x y z
N MET A 1 20.30 -1.84 -0.96
CA MET A 1 18.90 -2.31 -1.02
C MET A 1 18.54 -2.80 0.36
N MET A 2 17.47 -2.27 0.95
CA MET A 2 16.97 -2.77 2.23
C MET A 2 16.20 -4.07 1.97
N THR A 3 16.42 -5.06 2.82
CA THR A 3 15.70 -6.33 2.76
C THR A 3 14.32 -6.13 3.37
N ASP A 4 13.28 -6.58 2.67
CA ASP A 4 11.91 -6.57 3.20
C ASP A 4 11.83 -7.39 4.50
N ARG A 5 11.08 -6.90 5.49
CA ARG A 5 10.83 -7.63 6.73
C ARG A 5 9.95 -8.86 6.51
N TYR A 6 8.98 -8.73 5.61
CA TYR A 6 8.00 -9.74 5.27
C TYR A 6 8.20 -10.19 3.82
N ASN A 7 8.01 -11.49 3.55
CA ASN A 7 8.13 -12.04 2.21
C ASN A 7 6.83 -11.99 1.41
N SER A 8 5.73 -11.60 2.04
CA SER A 8 4.41 -11.47 1.42
C SER A 8 3.50 -10.58 2.27
N PHE A 9 2.40 -10.09 1.70
CA PHE A 9 1.35 -9.40 2.44
C PHE A 9 0.69 -10.35 3.45
N PHE A 10 0.49 -11.62 3.11
CA PHE A 10 -0.05 -12.60 4.05
C PHE A 10 0.78 -12.71 5.34
N GLU A 11 2.12 -12.72 5.21
CA GLU A 11 3.02 -12.73 6.37
C GLU A 11 2.91 -11.42 7.18
N LEU A 12 2.82 -10.28 6.50
CA LEU A 12 2.61 -8.97 7.15
C LEU A 12 1.30 -8.92 7.93
N ALA A 13 0.18 -9.29 7.28
CA ALA A 13 -1.16 -9.26 7.88
C ALA A 13 -1.32 -10.22 9.07
N ALA A 14 -0.50 -11.28 9.15
CA ALA A 14 -0.45 -12.17 10.30
C ALA A 14 0.27 -11.56 11.52
N ASN A 15 1.09 -10.51 11.32
CA ASN A 15 1.96 -9.93 12.36
C ASN A 15 1.64 -8.46 12.68
N GLU A 16 0.92 -7.76 11.81
CA GLU A 16 0.57 -6.34 11.95
C GLU A 16 -0.96 -6.16 11.96
N ARG A 17 -1.47 -5.06 12.50
CA ARG A 17 -2.92 -4.86 12.72
C ARG A 17 -3.52 -3.89 11.70
N LEU A 18 -4.53 -4.33 10.96
CA LEU A 18 -5.35 -3.48 10.08
C LEU A 18 -5.97 -2.31 10.88
N ASP A 19 -6.02 -1.14 10.26
CA ASP A 19 -6.50 0.15 10.79
C ASP A 19 -5.76 0.69 12.02
N ILE A 20 -4.63 0.07 12.39
CA ILE A 20 -3.76 0.51 13.48
C ILE A 20 -2.34 0.70 12.96
N ASP A 21 -1.81 -0.32 12.30
CA ASP A 21 -0.45 -0.36 11.76
C ASP A 21 -0.44 -0.01 10.28
N TYR A 22 -1.40 -0.54 9.54
CA TYR A 22 -1.59 -0.28 8.12
C TYR A 22 -3.08 -0.14 7.79
N ARG A 23 -3.39 0.44 6.62
CA ARG A 23 -4.73 0.42 6.03
C ARG A 23 -4.67 0.06 4.55
N ILE A 24 -5.80 -0.38 4.03
CA ILE A 24 -6.01 -0.61 2.60
C ILE A 24 -7.15 0.31 2.16
N GLN A 25 -6.92 1.07 1.11
CA GLN A 25 -7.94 1.89 0.47
C GLN A 25 -8.22 1.35 -0.93
N VAL A 26 -9.51 1.13 -1.22
CA VAL A 26 -9.98 0.67 -2.51
C VAL A 26 -11.15 1.54 -2.95
N LEU A 27 -11.07 2.06 -4.17
CA LEU A 27 -12.20 2.71 -4.85
C LEU A 27 -12.34 2.08 -6.23
N ASP A 28 -13.29 1.16 -6.36
CA ASP A 28 -13.65 0.59 -7.66
C ASP A 28 -14.67 1.50 -8.35
N ARG A 29 -14.25 2.06 -9.49
CA ARG A 29 -15.06 2.94 -10.35
C ARG A 29 -15.40 2.28 -11.68
N GLY A 30 -15.03 1.02 -11.87
CA GLY A 30 -15.22 0.29 -13.13
C GLY A 30 -14.44 0.88 -14.31
N SER A 31 -13.36 1.62 -14.08
CA SER A 31 -12.52 2.16 -15.16
C SER A 31 -11.57 1.10 -15.72
N GLU A 32 -11.16 1.26 -16.98
CA GLU A 32 -10.21 0.36 -17.64
C GLU A 32 -8.80 0.39 -17.04
N THR A 33 -8.45 1.48 -16.34
CA THR A 33 -7.16 1.68 -15.68
C THR A 33 -7.34 1.77 -14.18
N VAL A 34 -6.31 1.39 -13.41
CA VAL A 34 -6.22 1.61 -11.97
C VAL A 34 -4.95 2.39 -11.64
N ILE A 35 -5.05 3.35 -10.72
CA ILE A 35 -3.88 3.99 -10.12
C ILE A 35 -3.58 3.28 -8.80
N LEU A 36 -2.40 2.68 -8.69
CA LEU A 36 -2.00 1.92 -7.50
C LEU A 36 -0.81 2.55 -6.77
N ALA A 37 -0.87 2.50 -5.44
CA ALA A 37 0.24 2.79 -4.55
C ALA A 37 0.42 1.61 -3.57
N PRO A 38 1.19 0.57 -3.93
CA PRO A 38 1.42 -0.57 -3.04
C PRO A 38 2.32 -0.21 -1.86
N HIS A 39 2.95 0.98 -1.89
CA HIS A 39 3.83 1.52 -0.86
C HIS A 39 3.36 2.90 -0.36
N GLY A 40 2.06 3.06 -0.09
CA GLY A 40 1.46 4.30 0.39
C GLY A 40 1.80 4.69 1.83
N GLY A 41 1.36 5.89 2.23
CA GLY A 41 1.53 6.43 3.57
C GLY A 41 3.01 6.56 3.95
N TRP A 42 3.39 5.98 5.08
CA TRP A 42 4.78 6.06 5.58
C TRP A 42 5.76 5.04 4.97
N ILE A 43 5.35 4.26 3.96
CA ILE A 43 6.24 3.30 3.29
C ILE A 43 7.13 4.06 2.30
N GLU A 44 6.52 4.65 1.26
CA GLU A 44 7.11 5.63 0.36
C GLU A 44 6.26 6.90 0.44
N PRO A 45 6.71 7.93 1.20
CA PRO A 45 5.93 9.12 1.47
C PRO A 45 5.33 9.77 0.22
N ASP A 46 4.12 10.31 0.38
CA ASP A 46 3.32 11.03 -0.62
C ASP A 46 2.78 10.18 -1.79
N THR A 47 3.16 8.90 -1.92
CA THR A 47 2.71 8.07 -3.04
C THR A 47 1.20 7.81 -3.04
N SER A 48 0.59 7.63 -1.86
CA SER A 48 -0.87 7.51 -1.70
C SER A 48 -1.61 8.79 -2.11
N GLU A 49 -1.08 9.95 -1.73
CA GLU A 49 -1.65 11.27 -2.01
C GLU A 49 -1.56 11.59 -3.50
N ILE A 50 -0.41 11.30 -4.13
CA ILE A 50 -0.21 11.44 -5.58
C ILE A 50 -1.13 10.47 -6.33
N ALA A 51 -1.20 9.21 -5.92
CA ALA A 51 -2.08 8.22 -6.54
C ALA A 51 -3.56 8.64 -6.44
N THR A 52 -3.99 9.14 -5.28
CA THR A 52 -5.33 9.69 -5.07
C THR A 52 -5.60 10.89 -5.99
N ALA A 53 -4.64 11.81 -6.10
CA ALA A 53 -4.77 13.00 -6.95
C ALA A 53 -4.85 12.66 -8.44
N ILE A 54 -4.08 11.68 -8.91
CA ILE A 54 -4.13 11.20 -10.31
C ILE A 54 -5.45 10.47 -10.58
N ALA A 55 -5.90 9.63 -9.64
CA ALA A 55 -7.14 8.86 -9.80
C ALA A 55 -8.38 9.77 -9.89
N GLY A 56 -8.37 10.90 -9.18
CA GLY A 56 -9.45 11.86 -9.17
C GLY A 56 -10.78 11.21 -8.80
N SER A 57 -11.85 11.57 -9.52
CA SER A 57 -13.18 10.97 -9.38
C SER A 57 -13.47 9.84 -10.36
N ASP A 58 -12.57 9.57 -11.32
CA ASP A 58 -12.93 8.88 -12.56
C ASP A 58 -12.19 7.55 -12.76
N ILE A 59 -11.00 7.39 -12.17
CA ILE A 59 -10.15 6.20 -12.33
C ILE A 59 -10.14 5.40 -11.04
N SER A 60 -10.31 4.09 -11.09
CA SER A 60 -10.20 3.18 -9.95
C SER A 60 -8.87 3.37 -9.23
N PHE A 61 -8.89 3.20 -7.91
CA PHE A 61 -7.76 3.50 -7.04
C PHE A 61 -7.53 2.39 -6.02
N TYR A 62 -6.26 2.14 -5.74
CA TYR A 62 -5.79 1.25 -4.69
C TYR A 62 -4.60 1.86 -3.95
N ALA A 63 -4.60 1.77 -2.62
CA ALA A 63 -3.40 2.03 -1.82
C ALA A 63 -3.30 1.10 -0.62
N PHE A 64 -2.10 0.57 -0.40
CA PHE A 64 -1.69 -0.04 0.86
C PHE A 64 -0.80 0.96 1.60
N GLU A 65 -1.17 1.33 2.83
CA GLU A 65 -0.53 2.43 3.52
C GLU A 65 -0.09 2.04 4.92
N ALA A 66 1.16 2.34 5.26
CA ALA A 66 1.59 2.35 6.65
C ALA A 66 1.02 3.60 7.36
N LEU A 67 0.35 3.41 8.49
CA LEU A 67 -0.29 4.49 9.26
C LEU A 67 0.68 5.23 10.19
N ARG A 68 1.87 4.67 10.39
CA ARG A 68 2.92 5.21 11.24
C ARG A 68 4.30 4.92 10.67
N ILE A 69 5.28 5.74 11.05
CA ILE A 69 6.69 5.47 10.78
C ILE A 69 7.09 4.22 11.58
N GLY A 70 7.37 3.13 10.87
CA GLY A 70 8.03 1.95 11.42
C GLY A 70 9.56 2.06 11.34
N PRO A 71 10.33 1.22 12.06
CA PRO A 71 11.72 0.95 11.70
C PRO A 71 11.86 0.66 10.19
N HIS A 72 12.96 1.13 9.60
CA HIS A 72 13.19 1.11 8.16
C HIS A 72 12.79 -0.22 7.49
N GLY A 73 11.85 -0.15 6.54
CA GLY A 73 11.40 -1.32 5.77
C GLY A 73 10.36 -2.21 6.45
N GLN A 74 9.76 -1.81 7.58
CA GLN A 74 8.77 -2.63 8.30
C GLN A 74 7.59 -3.08 7.42
N PHE A 75 7.06 -2.18 6.59
CA PHE A 75 5.87 -2.43 5.78
C PHE A 75 6.16 -2.53 4.28
N HIS A 76 7.42 -2.34 3.85
CA HIS A 76 7.77 -2.47 2.45
C HIS A 76 7.83 -3.94 2.05
N ILE A 77 7.12 -4.30 0.99
CA ILE A 77 7.16 -5.61 0.33
C ILE A 77 7.33 -5.33 -1.14
N THR A 78 8.47 -5.72 -1.72
CA THR A 78 8.76 -5.54 -3.14
C THR A 78 7.61 -6.03 -4.04
N SER A 79 7.35 -5.32 -5.14
CA SER A 79 6.16 -5.53 -5.97
C SER A 79 5.99 -6.96 -6.48
N HIS A 80 7.08 -7.71 -6.72
CA HIS A 80 7.00 -9.11 -7.17
C HIS A 80 6.60 -10.11 -6.07
N ARG A 81 6.44 -9.64 -4.83
CA ARG A 81 6.03 -10.40 -3.64
C ARG A 81 4.77 -9.85 -2.98
N PHE A 82 4.29 -8.68 -3.41
CA PHE A 82 3.09 -8.07 -2.88
C PHE A 82 1.87 -8.85 -3.36
N ASP A 83 1.20 -9.56 -2.44
CA ASP A 83 0.13 -10.52 -2.71
C ASP A 83 -1.14 -10.26 -1.87
N GLU A 84 -1.45 -8.98 -1.61
CA GLU A 84 -2.72 -8.60 -1.00
C GLU A 84 -3.90 -9.04 -1.90
N PRO A 85 -4.92 -9.74 -1.34
CA PRO A 85 -5.93 -10.46 -2.12
C PRO A 85 -7.00 -9.59 -2.78
#